data_AF-A0A9D2JK43-F1
#
_entry.id   AF-A0A9D2JK43-F1
#
_cell.length_a   1.000
_cell.length_b   1.000
_cell.length_c   1.000
_cell.angle_alpha   90.00
_cell.angle_beta   90.00
_cell.angle_gamma   90.00
#
_symmetry.space_group_name_H-M   'P 1'
#
loop_
_entity.id
_entity.type
_entity.pdbx_description
1 polymer ?
#
loop_
_entity_poly.entity_id
_entity_poly.type
_entity_poly.pdbx_seq_one_letter_code
_entity_poly.pdbx_strand_id
1 'polypeptide(L)'
;LRIVKIRVPLGVVGIIFESRPNVVVDAACLCLKSGNVSLLRGGKEAIHSNTALMQVMRRAVESVGLPADIMQLVENTGRDIAQEMMRLNGYIDVLIPRGGAGLIQAVIQNSSLPVIETGTGNCHIYVDASADLDMAAAITNNAKVSRPSVCNAAESLLVHADVAEQFLPMVKNILDASHVVLYGCPRTCAILSDALPATEEDYAAEYLDFKMSVKVVDSLEEAIDHIAKYSTHHSDSIITRSLESAERFTQAVDSAAVYVNASTRFTDGGEFGLGAEIGISTQKLHARGPMGLKELTTIKYIIHGEGQIR
;
A
#
# COMPACT_ATOMS: atom_id res chain seq x y z
N LEU A 1 7.90 -40.33 12.18
CA LEU A 1 6.99 -39.16 12.15
C LEU A 1 6.97 -38.59 10.74
N ARG A 2 5.77 -38.35 10.18
CA ARG A 2 5.58 -37.59 8.94
C ARG A 2 4.97 -36.24 9.29
N ILE A 3 5.71 -35.17 9.04
CA ILE A 3 5.34 -33.79 9.39
C ILE A 3 4.98 -33.05 8.10
N VAL A 4 3.78 -32.49 8.03
CA VAL A 4 3.27 -31.75 6.85
C VAL A 4 2.86 -30.35 7.27
N LYS A 5 3.26 -29.33 6.49
CA LYS A 5 2.82 -27.94 6.64
C LYS A 5 1.67 -27.68 5.67
N ILE A 6 0.54 -27.19 6.17
CA ILE A 6 -0.63 -26.83 5.35
C ILE A 6 -1.09 -25.40 5.62
N ARG A 7 -1.79 -24.79 4.66
CA ARG A 7 -2.45 -23.49 4.83
C ARG A 7 -3.85 -23.66 5.40
N VAL A 8 -4.26 -22.73 6.24
CA VAL A 8 -5.61 -22.63 6.80
C VAL A 8 -6.06 -21.17 6.84
N PRO A 9 -7.37 -20.87 6.83
CA PRO A 9 -7.86 -19.51 6.98
C PRO A 9 -7.33 -18.86 8.28
N LEU A 10 -7.33 -17.52 8.32
CA LEU A 10 -7.07 -16.79 9.56
C LEU A 10 -8.20 -17.01 10.58
N GLY A 11 -9.45 -17.06 10.11
CA GLY A 11 -10.65 -17.22 10.93
C GLY A 11 -11.66 -16.12 10.60
N VAL A 12 -11.83 -15.17 11.51
CA VAL A 12 -12.71 -13.99 11.37
C VAL A 12 -11.87 -12.76 11.07
N VAL A 13 -12.09 -12.18 9.89
CA VAL A 13 -11.41 -10.96 9.42
C VAL A 13 -12.35 -9.78 9.62
N GLY A 14 -11.98 -8.88 10.53
CA GLY A 14 -12.67 -7.62 10.75
C GLY A 14 -12.09 -6.52 9.86
N ILE A 15 -12.93 -5.75 9.18
CA ILE A 15 -12.48 -4.73 8.24
C ILE A 15 -13.19 -3.41 8.54
N ILE A 16 -12.40 -2.39 8.85
CA ILE A 16 -12.89 -1.05 9.16
C ILE A 16 -12.48 -0.15 8.00
N PHE A 17 -13.46 0.41 7.31
CA PHE A 17 -13.22 1.19 6.10
C PHE A 17 -14.09 2.45 6.00
N GLU A 18 -13.71 3.36 5.11
CA GLU A 18 -14.39 4.65 4.91
C GLU A 18 -15.44 4.59 3.77
N SER A 19 -15.67 5.69 3.06
CA SER A 19 -16.75 5.88 2.08
C SER A 19 -16.51 5.20 0.73
N ARG A 20 -16.20 3.89 0.74
CA ARG A 20 -15.90 3.08 -0.46
C ARG A 20 -16.78 1.82 -0.52
N PRO A 21 -18.01 1.89 -1.04
CA PRO A 21 -18.94 0.76 -1.03
C PRO A 21 -18.43 -0.50 -1.74
N ASN A 22 -17.57 -0.36 -2.76
CA ASN A 22 -16.96 -1.52 -3.44
C ASN A 22 -16.15 -2.41 -2.48
N VAL A 23 -15.58 -1.84 -1.41
CA VAL A 23 -14.83 -2.60 -0.39
C VAL A 23 -15.71 -3.67 0.25
N VAL A 24 -17.03 -3.48 0.36
CA VAL A 24 -17.94 -4.51 0.87
C VAL A 24 -17.84 -5.78 0.04
N VAL A 25 -17.90 -5.63 -1.29
CA VAL A 25 -17.88 -6.75 -2.23
C VAL A 25 -16.49 -7.37 -2.29
N ASP A 26 -15.48 -6.54 -2.50
CA ASP A 26 -14.09 -6.99 -2.67
C ASP A 26 -13.62 -7.77 -1.44
N ALA A 27 -13.85 -7.22 -0.26
CA ALA A 27 -13.43 -7.80 1.00
C ALA A 27 -14.15 -9.10 1.34
N ALA A 28 -15.48 -9.11 1.26
CA ALA A 28 -16.25 -10.29 1.60
C ALA A 28 -15.98 -11.44 0.61
N CYS A 29 -15.81 -11.15 -0.68
CA CYS A 29 -15.44 -12.15 -1.68
C CYS A 29 -14.06 -12.76 -1.42
N LEU A 30 -13.05 -11.94 -1.11
CA LEU A 30 -11.71 -12.42 -0.77
C LEU A 30 -11.72 -13.25 0.51
N CYS A 31 -12.45 -12.82 1.55
CA CYS A 31 -12.61 -13.58 2.79
C CYS A 31 -13.28 -14.93 2.53
N LEU A 32 -14.41 -14.95 1.82
CA LEU A 32 -15.12 -16.19 1.49
C LEU A 32 -14.21 -17.17 0.74
N LYS A 33 -13.51 -16.68 -0.29
CA LYS A 33 -12.64 -17.51 -1.12
C LYS A 33 -11.43 -18.06 -0.36
N SER A 34 -10.94 -17.34 0.64
CA SER A 34 -9.85 -17.77 1.52
C SER A 34 -10.34 -18.59 2.73
N GLY A 35 -11.64 -18.84 2.84
CA GLY A 35 -12.26 -19.62 3.92
C GLY A 35 -12.43 -18.86 5.23
N ASN A 36 -12.40 -17.53 5.19
CA ASN A 36 -12.60 -16.65 6.34
C ASN A 36 -14.04 -16.14 6.41
N VAL A 37 -14.48 -15.81 7.63
CA VAL A 37 -15.68 -15.00 7.87
C VAL A 37 -15.29 -13.53 7.80
N SER A 38 -16.11 -12.69 7.17
CA SER A 38 -15.89 -11.24 7.12
C SER A 38 -16.85 -10.49 8.02
N LEU A 39 -16.32 -9.65 8.91
CA LEU A 39 -17.09 -8.67 9.68
C LEU A 39 -16.69 -7.26 9.23
N LEU A 40 -17.58 -6.60 8.49
CA LEU A 40 -17.29 -5.33 7.84
C LEU A 40 -17.92 -4.17 8.61
N ARG A 41 -17.21 -3.05 8.73
CA ARG A 41 -17.74 -1.79 9.24
C ARG A 41 -17.29 -0.65 8.34
N GLY A 42 -18.24 -0.06 7.63
CA GLY A 42 -18.01 1.07 6.72
C GLY A 42 -18.23 2.44 7.36
N GLY A 43 -17.96 3.49 6.59
CA GLY A 43 -18.28 4.87 6.96
C GLY A 43 -19.78 5.17 6.88
N LYS A 44 -20.26 6.13 7.70
CA LYS A 44 -21.67 6.53 7.74
C LYS A 44 -22.19 7.05 6.40
N GLU A 45 -21.33 7.69 5.60
CA GLU A 45 -21.69 8.27 4.30
C GLU A 45 -22.11 7.20 3.27
N ALA A 46 -21.68 5.94 3.47
CA ALA A 46 -21.92 4.84 2.55
C ALA A 46 -22.89 3.78 3.09
N ILE A 47 -23.51 4.00 4.27
CA ILE A 47 -24.23 2.95 4.99
C ILE A 47 -25.34 2.28 4.16
N HIS A 48 -26.17 3.06 3.48
CA HIS A 48 -27.26 2.51 2.65
C HIS A 48 -26.74 1.64 1.50
N SER A 49 -25.65 2.07 0.86
CA SER A 49 -25.01 1.28 -0.21
C SER A 49 -24.39 0.00 0.34
N ASN A 50 -23.69 0.10 1.47
CA ASN A 50 -23.06 -1.04 2.12
C ASN A 50 -24.09 -2.09 2.55
N THR A 51 -25.20 -1.67 3.16
CA THR A 51 -26.28 -2.56 3.58
C THR A 51 -26.91 -3.26 2.38
N ALA A 52 -27.23 -2.52 1.31
CA ALA A 52 -27.81 -3.12 0.10
C ALA A 52 -26.89 -4.17 -0.53
N LEU A 53 -25.58 -3.87 -0.64
CA LEU A 53 -24.59 -4.81 -1.16
C LEU A 53 -24.47 -6.05 -0.26
N MET A 54 -24.34 -5.86 1.06
CA MET A 54 -24.23 -6.97 2.01
C MET A 54 -25.46 -7.88 1.97
N GLN A 55 -26.67 -7.33 1.87
CA GLN A 55 -27.90 -8.11 1.76
C GLN A 55 -27.92 -9.00 0.50
N VAL A 56 -27.47 -8.46 -0.64
CA VAL A 56 -27.34 -9.25 -1.87
C VAL A 56 -26.34 -10.40 -1.69
N MET A 57 -25.18 -10.11 -1.11
CA MET A 57 -24.13 -11.12 -0.89
C MET A 57 -24.58 -12.21 0.08
N ARG A 58 -25.24 -11.84 1.19
CA ARG A 58 -25.81 -12.78 2.17
C ARG A 58 -26.83 -13.71 1.54
N ARG A 59 -27.76 -13.20 0.73
CA ARG A 59 -28.72 -14.04 -0.01
C ARG A 59 -28.02 -14.98 -1.00
N ALA A 60 -26.95 -14.52 -1.65
CA ALA A 60 -26.21 -15.34 -2.60
C ALA A 60 -25.53 -16.53 -1.91
N VAL A 61 -24.88 -16.33 -0.77
CA VAL A 61 -24.25 -17.44 -0.03
C VAL A 61 -25.28 -18.40 0.57
N GLU A 62 -26.43 -17.90 1.05
CA GLU A 62 -27.54 -18.75 1.52
C GLU A 62 -28.13 -19.62 0.41
N SER A 63 -28.24 -19.08 -0.82
CA SER A 63 -28.81 -19.81 -1.96
C SER A 63 -28.03 -21.08 -2.33
N VAL A 64 -26.77 -21.17 -1.90
CA VAL A 64 -25.90 -22.33 -2.11
C VAL A 64 -25.67 -23.15 -0.83
N GLY A 65 -26.47 -22.91 0.22
CA GLY A 65 -26.47 -23.70 1.46
C GLY A 65 -25.41 -23.29 2.49
N LEU A 66 -24.75 -22.14 2.32
CA LEU A 66 -23.83 -21.60 3.32
C LEU A 66 -24.57 -20.66 4.29
N PRO A 67 -24.14 -20.55 5.56
CA PRO A 67 -24.73 -19.60 6.49
C PRO A 67 -24.52 -18.15 6.02
N ALA A 68 -25.55 -17.30 6.04
CA ALA A 68 -25.38 -15.88 5.70
C ALA A 68 -24.37 -15.16 6.60
N ASP A 69 -24.24 -15.59 7.86
CA ASP A 69 -23.39 -14.96 8.88
C ASP A 69 -21.89 -15.13 8.63
N ILE A 70 -21.49 -15.82 7.56
CA ILE A 70 -20.10 -15.78 7.07
C ILE A 70 -19.75 -14.40 6.47
N MET A 71 -20.75 -13.58 6.14
CA MET A 71 -20.60 -12.20 5.69
C MET A 71 -21.50 -11.27 6.50
N GLN A 72 -20.90 -10.38 7.28
CA GLN A 72 -21.63 -9.49 8.19
C GLN A 72 -21.21 -8.04 7.98
N LEU A 73 -22.17 -7.13 8.11
CA LEU A 73 -21.97 -5.69 8.13
C LEU A 73 -22.46 -5.14 9.47
N VAL A 74 -21.62 -4.40 10.16
CA VAL A 74 -21.99 -3.60 11.33
C VAL A 74 -22.73 -2.36 10.83
N GLU A 75 -24.06 -2.35 11.00
CA GLU A 75 -24.89 -1.25 10.49
C GLU A 75 -24.89 -0.02 11.40
N ASN A 76 -24.56 -0.17 12.68
CA ASN A 76 -24.43 0.95 13.60
C ASN A 76 -23.15 1.75 13.30
N THR A 77 -23.33 2.98 12.84
CA THR A 77 -22.23 3.86 12.41
C THR A 77 -21.56 4.62 13.55
N GLY A 78 -21.94 4.38 14.80
CA GLY A 78 -21.33 4.95 16.00
C GLY A 78 -19.81 4.80 16.03
N ARG A 79 -19.10 5.80 16.57
CA ARG A 79 -17.64 5.76 16.70
C ARG A 79 -17.19 4.83 17.83
N ASP A 80 -17.99 4.79 18.89
CA ASP A 80 -17.92 3.84 19.99
C ASP A 80 -17.94 2.39 19.50
N ILE A 81 -18.80 2.07 18.54
CA ILE A 81 -18.89 0.72 17.95
C ILE A 81 -17.59 0.30 17.27
N ALA A 82 -16.90 1.23 16.59
CA ALA A 82 -15.60 0.91 16.00
C ALA A 82 -14.55 0.61 17.07
N GLN A 83 -14.58 1.31 18.21
CA GLN A 83 -13.67 1.03 19.34
C GLN A 83 -13.97 -0.30 20.02
N GLU A 84 -15.25 -0.66 20.15
CA GLU A 84 -15.64 -1.98 20.65
C GLU A 84 -15.14 -3.08 19.73
N MET A 85 -15.37 -2.95 18.41
CA MET A 85 -14.88 -3.90 17.41
C MET A 85 -13.36 -4.08 17.48
N MET A 86 -12.61 -3.01 17.73
CA MET A 86 -11.15 -3.04 17.91
C MET A 86 -10.67 -3.88 19.10
N ARG A 87 -11.57 -4.29 19.99
CA ARG A 87 -11.28 -4.98 21.26
C ARG A 87 -12.02 -6.32 21.41
N LEU A 88 -12.70 -6.81 20.37
CA LEU A 88 -13.44 -8.09 20.37
C LEU A 88 -12.52 -9.32 20.28
N ASN A 89 -11.60 -9.43 21.22
CA ASN A 89 -10.72 -10.59 21.39
C ASN A 89 -11.54 -11.86 21.59
N GLY A 90 -11.10 -12.95 20.96
CA GLY A 90 -11.80 -14.24 20.97
C GLY A 90 -12.93 -14.37 19.95
N TYR A 91 -13.28 -13.29 19.25
CA TYR A 91 -14.27 -13.31 18.16
C TYR A 91 -13.68 -12.90 16.81
N ILE A 92 -12.76 -11.93 16.80
CA ILE A 92 -12.05 -11.47 15.61
C ILE A 92 -10.60 -11.94 15.71
N ASP A 93 -10.06 -12.51 14.63
CA ASP A 93 -8.67 -12.98 14.58
C ASP A 93 -7.70 -11.90 14.07
N VAL A 94 -8.19 -11.04 13.17
CA VAL A 94 -7.40 -9.95 12.59
C VAL A 94 -8.26 -8.76 12.19
N LEU A 95 -7.70 -7.55 12.32
CA LEU A 95 -8.27 -6.32 11.77
C LEU A 95 -7.47 -5.80 10.58
N ILE A 96 -8.19 -5.30 9.58
CA ILE A 96 -7.60 -4.64 8.41
C ILE A 96 -8.26 -3.25 8.25
N PRO A 97 -7.58 -2.15 8.62
CA PRO A 97 -8.07 -0.81 8.34
C PRO A 97 -7.88 -0.47 6.87
N ARG A 98 -8.87 0.20 6.27
CA ARG A 98 -8.87 0.64 4.86
C ARG A 98 -9.43 2.05 4.74
N GLY A 99 -8.56 3.05 4.71
CA GLY A 99 -8.95 4.46 4.62
C GLY A 99 -7.74 5.38 4.69
N GLY A 100 -7.97 6.64 5.04
CA GLY A 100 -6.87 7.59 5.26
C GLY A 100 -5.98 7.25 6.47
N ALA A 101 -4.82 7.89 6.53
CA ALA A 101 -3.82 7.71 7.59
C ALA A 101 -4.40 7.81 9.01
N GLY A 102 -5.33 8.74 9.24
CA GLY A 102 -5.97 8.92 10.54
C GLY A 102 -6.78 7.71 11.01
N LEU A 103 -7.49 7.03 10.10
CA LEU A 103 -8.22 5.81 10.45
C LEU A 103 -7.27 4.66 10.76
N ILE A 104 -6.25 4.48 9.91
CA ILE A 104 -5.24 3.42 10.06
C ILE A 104 -4.54 3.56 11.42
N GLN A 105 -4.04 4.77 11.73
CA GLN A 105 -3.40 5.06 13.01
C GLN A 105 -4.34 4.88 14.19
N ALA A 106 -5.60 5.27 14.08
CA ALA A 106 -6.58 5.04 15.13
C ALA A 106 -6.78 3.55 15.43
N VAL A 107 -6.83 2.69 14.39
CA VAL A 107 -6.95 1.23 14.57
C VAL A 107 -5.70 0.65 15.22
N ILE A 108 -4.51 1.02 14.73
CA ILE A 108 -3.23 0.52 15.26
C ILE A 108 -3.05 0.89 16.73
N GLN A 109 -3.36 2.13 17.11
CA GLN A 109 -3.14 2.62 18.47
C GLN A 109 -4.15 2.10 19.49
N ASN A 110 -5.38 1.77 19.07
CA ASN A 110 -6.48 1.46 19.98
C ASN A 110 -6.90 -0.02 19.98
N SER A 111 -6.42 -0.81 19.02
CA SER A 111 -6.77 -2.22 18.93
C SER A 111 -5.93 -3.10 19.85
N SER A 112 -6.60 -4.06 20.48
CA SER A 112 -5.94 -5.17 21.18
C SER A 112 -5.87 -6.45 20.33
N LEU A 113 -6.45 -6.42 19.13
CA LEU A 113 -6.42 -7.51 18.16
C LEU A 113 -5.17 -7.38 17.26
N PRO A 114 -4.70 -8.47 16.64
CA PRO A 114 -3.71 -8.37 15.57
C PRO A 114 -4.24 -7.49 14.43
N VAL A 115 -3.39 -6.57 13.95
CA VAL A 115 -3.72 -5.69 12.82
C VAL A 115 -2.80 -6.01 11.66
N ILE A 116 -3.36 -6.10 10.46
CA ILE A 116 -2.56 -5.99 9.23
C ILE A 116 -2.78 -4.58 8.69
N GLU A 117 -1.79 -3.73 8.91
CA GLU A 117 -1.78 -2.35 8.47
C GLU A 117 -1.74 -2.29 6.94
N THR A 118 -2.66 -1.51 6.36
CA THR A 118 -2.48 -1.02 5.00
C THR A 118 -1.84 0.34 5.08
N GLY A 119 -0.69 0.52 4.42
CA GLY A 119 0.18 1.67 4.67
C GLY A 119 -0.23 2.92 3.90
N THR A 120 0.19 4.07 4.43
CA THR A 120 0.33 5.30 3.65
C THR A 120 1.47 5.19 2.64
N GLY A 121 1.51 6.12 1.70
CA GLY A 121 2.25 5.98 0.45
C GLY A 121 3.20 7.12 0.09
N ASN A 122 4.19 7.44 0.91
CA ASN A 122 5.27 8.35 0.47
C ASN A 122 6.29 7.60 -0.40
N CYS A 123 5.95 7.45 -1.67
CA CYS A 123 6.71 6.67 -2.64
C CYS A 123 7.77 7.53 -3.36
N HIS A 124 8.98 7.00 -3.51
CA HIS A 124 10.10 7.72 -4.13
C HIS A 124 10.44 7.17 -5.52
N ILE A 125 10.90 8.07 -6.39
CA ILE A 125 11.63 7.71 -7.60
C ILE A 125 13.01 8.34 -7.53
N TYR A 126 14.05 7.53 -7.66
CA TYR A 126 15.42 7.97 -7.79
C TYR A 126 15.90 7.86 -9.23
N VAL A 127 16.36 8.97 -9.80
CA VAL A 127 16.97 9.02 -11.13
C VAL A 127 18.48 9.08 -10.98
N ASP A 128 19.13 7.95 -11.27
CA ASP A 128 20.57 7.72 -11.13
C ASP A 128 21.38 8.46 -12.20
N ALA A 129 22.67 8.66 -11.96
CA ALA A 129 23.59 9.33 -12.90
C ALA A 129 23.63 8.67 -14.29
N SER A 130 23.41 7.34 -14.36
CA SER A 130 23.45 6.57 -15.61
C SER A 130 22.08 6.40 -16.28
N ALA A 131 21.03 7.01 -15.75
CA ALA A 131 19.66 6.81 -16.20
C ALA A 131 19.46 7.15 -17.68
N ASP A 132 18.57 6.40 -18.34
CA ASP A 132 17.94 6.86 -19.57
C ASP A 132 16.92 7.95 -19.18
N LEU A 133 17.19 9.20 -19.57
CA LEU A 133 16.42 10.35 -19.11
C LEU A 133 15.00 10.38 -19.70
N ASP A 134 14.80 9.92 -20.94
CA ASP A 134 13.48 9.85 -21.56
C ASP A 134 12.61 8.81 -20.83
N MET A 135 13.21 7.64 -20.52
CA MET A 135 12.56 6.61 -19.71
C MET A 135 12.25 7.11 -18.29
N ALA A 136 13.19 7.79 -17.65
CA ALA A 136 13.01 8.37 -16.32
C ALA A 136 11.85 9.39 -16.31
N ALA A 137 11.74 10.25 -17.33
CA ALA A 137 10.69 11.25 -17.40
C ALA A 137 9.32 10.60 -17.63
N ALA A 138 9.24 9.60 -18.51
CA ALA A 138 8.01 8.84 -18.77
C ALA A 138 7.52 8.08 -17.52
N ILE A 139 8.44 7.43 -16.80
CA ILE A 139 8.13 6.68 -15.58
C ILE A 139 7.69 7.64 -14.46
N THR A 140 8.41 8.74 -14.23
CA THR A 140 8.03 9.75 -13.21
C THR A 140 6.64 10.32 -13.50
N ASN A 141 6.36 10.66 -14.76
CA ASN A 141 5.03 11.14 -15.15
C ASN A 141 3.95 10.09 -14.89
N ASN A 142 4.16 8.83 -15.33
CA ASN A 142 3.19 7.77 -15.08
C ASN A 142 2.94 7.56 -13.58
N ALA A 143 4.00 7.56 -12.79
CA ALA A 143 3.93 7.30 -11.36
C ALA A 143 3.19 8.39 -10.58
N LYS A 144 3.33 9.67 -10.96
CA LYS A 144 2.62 10.78 -10.31
C LYS A 144 1.22 11.01 -10.87
N VAL A 145 1.08 11.04 -12.20
CA VAL A 145 -0.10 11.61 -12.87
C VAL A 145 -1.19 10.57 -13.17
N SER A 146 -0.85 9.29 -13.36
CA SER A 146 -1.84 8.29 -13.80
C SER A 146 -3.02 8.15 -12.83
N ARG A 147 -2.76 8.27 -11.52
CA ARG A 147 -3.76 8.31 -10.46
C ARG A 147 -3.13 8.92 -9.20
N PRO A 148 -3.15 10.25 -9.01
CA PRO A 148 -2.46 10.89 -7.89
C PRO A 148 -3.08 10.58 -6.52
N SER A 149 -4.35 10.15 -6.47
CA SER A 149 -5.10 9.92 -5.23
C SER A 149 -4.94 8.54 -4.60
N VAL A 150 -3.92 7.77 -5.01
CA VAL A 150 -3.62 6.44 -4.45
C VAL A 150 -2.24 6.40 -3.82
N CYS A 151 -2.08 5.55 -2.80
CA CYS A 151 -0.88 5.41 -1.98
C CYS A 151 0.36 4.83 -2.70
N ASN A 152 0.26 4.46 -3.97
CA ASN A 152 1.43 4.04 -4.75
C ASN A 152 1.83 5.07 -5.82
N ALA A 153 1.17 6.25 -5.83
CA ALA A 153 1.61 7.37 -6.62
C ALA A 153 2.95 7.88 -6.08
N ALA A 154 3.85 8.30 -6.96
CA ALA A 154 5.12 8.89 -6.52
C ALA A 154 4.86 10.25 -5.86
N GLU A 155 5.45 10.48 -4.69
CA GLU A 155 5.32 11.71 -3.90
C GLU A 155 6.65 12.47 -3.81
N SER A 156 7.78 11.78 -3.99
CA SER A 156 9.12 12.36 -3.93
C SER A 156 10.00 11.93 -5.11
N LEU A 157 10.70 12.88 -5.73
CA LEU A 157 11.63 12.68 -6.83
C LEU A 157 13.05 13.03 -6.38
N LEU A 158 13.92 12.04 -6.39
CA LEU A 158 15.35 12.18 -6.11
C LEU A 158 16.11 12.16 -7.44
N VAL A 159 16.99 13.12 -7.68
CA VAL A 159 17.74 13.23 -8.94
C VAL A 159 19.22 13.35 -8.65
N HIS A 160 20.04 12.50 -9.26
CA HIS A 160 21.49 12.59 -9.11
C HIS A 160 22.02 13.90 -9.70
N ALA A 161 22.97 14.54 -9.01
CA ALA A 161 23.52 15.84 -9.37
C ALA A 161 24.02 15.91 -10.83
N ASP A 162 24.73 14.88 -11.30
CA ASP A 162 25.29 14.80 -12.65
C ASP A 162 24.27 14.91 -13.80
N VAL A 163 23.00 14.59 -13.54
CA VAL A 163 21.93 14.63 -14.56
C VAL A 163 20.86 15.68 -14.26
N ALA A 164 20.92 16.34 -13.10
CA ALA A 164 19.86 17.24 -12.63
C ALA A 164 19.59 18.43 -13.58
N GLU A 165 20.64 19.08 -14.06
CA GLU A 165 20.56 20.23 -15.00
C GLU A 165 19.83 19.86 -16.30
N GLN A 166 20.01 18.64 -16.79
CA GLN A 166 19.35 18.17 -18.02
C GLN A 166 17.96 17.60 -17.75
N PHE A 167 17.83 16.81 -16.69
CA PHE A 167 16.62 16.03 -16.42
C PHE A 167 15.49 16.87 -15.82
N LEU A 168 15.79 17.78 -14.89
CA LEU A 168 14.76 18.54 -14.19
C LEU A 168 13.90 19.41 -15.14
N PRO A 169 14.47 20.15 -16.12
CA PRO A 169 13.66 20.86 -17.10
C PRO A 169 12.83 19.93 -17.98
N MET A 170 13.38 18.77 -18.36
CA MET A 170 12.71 17.76 -19.18
C MET A 170 11.46 17.20 -18.48
N VAL A 171 11.61 16.75 -17.23
CA VAL A 171 10.49 16.17 -16.48
C VAL A 171 9.46 17.24 -16.10
N LYS A 172 9.90 18.47 -15.77
CA LYS A 172 9.00 19.61 -15.49
C LYS A 172 8.06 19.88 -16.66
N ASN A 173 8.59 19.94 -17.89
CA ASN A 173 7.79 20.19 -19.09
C ASN A 173 6.65 19.16 -19.28
N ILE A 174 6.91 17.88 -18.95
CA ILE A 174 5.91 16.81 -19.07
C ILE A 174 4.87 16.91 -17.94
N LEU A 175 5.33 17.16 -16.71
CA LEU A 175 4.47 17.26 -15.54
C LEU A 175 3.56 18.51 -15.56
N ASP A 176 3.99 19.59 -16.21
CA ASP A 176 3.21 20.82 -16.38
C ASP A 176 1.92 20.62 -17.17
N ALA A 177 1.89 19.65 -18.08
CA ALA A 177 0.67 19.29 -18.81
C ALA A 177 -0.46 18.81 -17.88
N SER A 178 -0.12 18.38 -16.66
CA SER A 178 -1.06 17.98 -15.60
C SER A 178 -1.03 18.90 -14.39
N HIS A 179 -0.39 20.07 -14.51
CA HIS A 179 -0.29 21.09 -13.46
C HIS A 179 0.32 20.59 -12.14
N VAL A 180 1.30 19.70 -12.19
CA VAL A 180 1.98 19.22 -10.99
C VAL A 180 2.84 20.32 -10.37
N VAL A 181 2.60 20.63 -9.11
CA VAL A 181 3.41 21.58 -8.33
C VAL A 181 4.63 20.87 -7.76
N LEU A 182 5.82 21.40 -8.04
CA LEU A 182 7.09 20.85 -7.53
C LEU A 182 7.60 21.65 -6.33
N TYR A 183 7.91 20.95 -5.26
CA TYR A 183 8.56 21.48 -4.06
C TYR A 183 10.03 21.06 -4.06
N GLY A 184 10.95 21.97 -4.37
CA GLY A 184 12.35 21.71 -4.64
C GLY A 184 13.32 22.11 -3.52
N CYS A 185 14.41 21.37 -3.37
CA CYS A 185 15.58 21.85 -2.61
C CYS A 185 16.25 23.06 -3.30
N PRO A 186 17.19 23.78 -2.65
CA PRO A 186 17.83 24.96 -3.26
C PRO A 186 18.47 24.70 -4.64
N ARG A 187 19.03 23.50 -4.86
CA ARG A 187 19.57 23.09 -6.17
C ARG A 187 18.46 22.95 -7.21
N THR A 188 17.34 22.32 -6.85
CA THR A 188 16.17 22.22 -7.72
C THR A 188 15.64 23.61 -8.09
N CYS A 189 15.46 24.51 -7.12
CA CYS A 189 14.96 25.87 -7.37
C CYS A 189 15.93 26.74 -8.18
N ALA A 190 17.23 26.46 -8.12
CA ALA A 190 18.22 27.13 -8.98
C ALA A 190 18.07 26.70 -10.46
N ILE A 191 17.71 25.45 -10.71
CA ILE A 191 17.51 24.89 -12.06
C ILE A 191 16.10 25.19 -12.60
N LEU A 192 15.09 25.12 -11.73
CA LEU A 192 13.68 25.34 -12.04
C LEU A 192 13.16 26.57 -11.28
N SER A 193 13.08 27.72 -11.94
CA SER A 193 12.64 28.98 -11.32
C SER A 193 11.23 28.94 -10.72
N ASP A 194 10.38 28.07 -11.25
CA ASP A 194 8.97 27.98 -10.88
C ASP A 194 8.72 26.91 -9.79
N ALA A 195 9.76 26.21 -9.34
CA ALA A 195 9.66 25.28 -8.23
C ALA A 195 9.55 26.04 -6.90
N LEU A 196 8.64 25.59 -6.03
CA LEU A 196 8.48 26.17 -4.69
C LEU A 196 9.57 25.61 -3.76
N PRO A 197 10.11 26.37 -2.80
CA PRO A 197 11.07 25.82 -1.84
C PRO A 197 10.44 24.70 -0.99
N ALA A 198 11.07 23.53 -0.96
CA ALA A 198 10.67 22.42 -0.11
C ALA A 198 11.08 22.66 1.35
N THR A 199 10.20 22.26 2.26
CA THR A 199 10.46 22.12 3.69
C THR A 199 10.76 20.67 4.06
N GLU A 200 11.14 20.41 5.32
CA GLU A 200 11.26 19.03 5.81
C GLU A 200 9.92 18.27 5.78
N GLU A 201 8.80 18.97 5.93
CA GLU A 201 7.45 18.37 5.89
C GLU A 201 7.12 17.86 4.48
N ASP A 202 7.57 18.57 3.44
CA ASP A 202 7.37 18.18 2.04
C ASP A 202 8.06 16.85 1.68
N TYR A 203 9.23 16.58 2.25
CA TYR A 203 9.90 15.30 2.03
C TYR A 203 9.18 14.14 2.73
N ALA A 204 8.45 14.40 3.81
CA ALA A 204 7.67 13.39 4.55
C ALA A 204 6.20 13.27 4.07
N ALA A 205 5.76 14.14 3.17
CA ALA A 205 4.36 14.28 2.80
C ALA A 205 3.89 13.21 1.81
N GLU A 206 2.74 12.60 2.11
CA GLU A 206 1.90 11.94 1.11
C GLU A 206 0.85 12.96 0.64
N TYR A 207 1.05 13.55 -0.54
CA TYR A 207 0.19 14.65 -1.01
C TYR A 207 -1.18 14.15 -1.51
N LEU A 208 -1.24 12.97 -2.13
CA LEU A 208 -2.42 12.42 -2.80
C LEU A 208 -3.04 13.37 -3.86
N ASP A 209 -2.20 14.21 -4.46
CA ASP A 209 -2.56 15.31 -5.34
C ASP A 209 -1.50 15.51 -6.43
N PHE A 210 -1.72 16.44 -7.36
CA PHE A 210 -0.73 16.90 -8.34
C PHE A 210 0.34 17.78 -7.66
N LYS A 211 1.04 17.22 -6.69
CA LYS A 211 2.15 17.80 -5.95
C LYS A 211 3.25 16.74 -5.78
N MET A 212 4.50 17.18 -5.78
CA MET A 212 5.66 16.29 -5.63
C MET A 212 6.84 17.05 -5.03
N SER A 213 7.53 16.45 -4.06
CA SER A 213 8.80 16.98 -3.58
C SER A 213 9.95 16.54 -4.50
N VAL A 214 11.00 17.36 -4.60
CA VAL A 214 12.12 17.14 -5.52
C VAL A 214 13.44 17.50 -4.84
N LYS A 215 14.35 16.54 -4.73
CA LYS A 215 15.68 16.76 -4.17
C LYS A 215 16.77 16.29 -5.11
N VAL A 216 17.68 17.20 -5.44
CA VAL A 216 18.98 16.83 -6.04
C VAL A 216 19.87 16.21 -4.95
N VAL A 217 20.43 15.03 -5.23
CA VAL A 217 21.30 14.26 -4.35
C VAL A 217 22.64 13.98 -5.04
N ASP A 218 23.71 13.84 -4.27
CA ASP A 218 25.08 13.70 -4.78
C ASP A 218 25.50 12.26 -5.06
N SER A 219 24.73 11.28 -4.60
CA SER A 219 25.05 9.86 -4.77
C SER A 219 23.83 8.95 -4.60
N LEU A 220 23.99 7.68 -5.00
CA LEU A 220 23.04 6.61 -4.70
C LEU A 220 22.84 6.42 -3.19
N GLU A 221 23.90 6.54 -2.40
CA GLU A 221 23.82 6.37 -0.93
C GLU A 221 22.99 7.47 -0.28
N GLU A 222 23.14 8.74 -0.71
CA GLU A 222 22.26 9.82 -0.22
C GLU A 222 20.80 9.58 -0.62
N ALA A 223 20.54 9.03 -1.81
CA ALA A 223 19.19 8.68 -2.23
C ALA A 223 18.59 7.58 -1.32
N ILE A 224 19.36 6.54 -1.01
CA ILE A 224 18.96 5.46 -0.10
C ILE A 224 18.70 6.00 1.30
N ASP A 225 19.57 6.85 1.83
CA ASP A 225 19.43 7.47 3.15
C ASP A 225 18.18 8.36 3.22
N HIS A 226 17.89 9.11 2.15
CA HIS A 226 16.67 9.89 2.06
C HIS A 226 15.43 9.00 2.09
N ILE A 227 15.40 7.95 1.27
CA ILE A 227 14.29 6.98 1.24
C ILE A 227 14.12 6.32 2.62
N ALA A 228 15.21 5.89 3.25
CA ALA A 228 15.18 5.29 4.58
C ALA A 228 14.61 6.24 5.65
N LYS A 229 14.82 7.56 5.50
CA LYS A 229 14.30 8.57 6.43
C LYS A 229 12.83 8.90 6.20
N TYR A 230 12.37 9.01 4.94
CA TYR A 230 11.06 9.60 4.62
C TYR A 230 10.05 8.64 3.99
N SER A 231 10.49 7.52 3.41
CA SER A 231 9.57 6.52 2.85
C SER A 231 8.67 5.94 3.93
N THR A 232 7.43 5.69 3.57
CA THR A 232 6.49 4.89 4.38
C THR A 232 6.65 3.40 4.12
N HIS A 233 7.76 3.01 3.47
CA HIS A 233 8.09 1.64 3.09
C HIS A 233 7.07 1.00 2.14
N HIS A 234 6.41 1.81 1.31
CA HIS A 234 5.37 1.35 0.39
C HIS A 234 5.95 0.91 -0.94
N SER A 235 6.44 1.85 -1.76
CA SER A 235 6.96 1.56 -3.09
C SER A 235 8.01 2.57 -3.48
N ASP A 236 9.20 2.10 -3.84
CA ASP A 236 10.30 2.99 -4.20
C ASP A 236 11.01 2.44 -5.45
N SER A 237 11.40 3.34 -6.35
CA SER A 237 11.95 2.96 -7.66
C SER A 237 13.28 3.64 -7.93
N ILE A 238 14.21 2.91 -8.54
CA ILE A 238 15.42 3.46 -9.15
C ILE A 238 15.32 3.38 -10.67
N ILE A 239 15.69 4.47 -11.36
CA ILE A 239 15.87 4.50 -12.81
C ILE A 239 17.35 4.60 -13.10
N THR A 240 17.94 3.58 -13.73
CA THR A 240 19.39 3.46 -13.93
C THR A 240 19.73 2.51 -15.09
N ARG A 241 20.88 2.72 -15.75
CA ARG A 241 21.50 1.73 -16.65
C ARG A 241 22.62 0.94 -15.97
N SER A 242 23.01 1.32 -14.76
CA SER A 242 24.02 0.64 -13.96
C SER A 242 23.42 -0.57 -13.27
N LEU A 243 23.92 -1.76 -13.60
CA LEU A 243 23.55 -3.00 -12.90
C LEU A 243 23.95 -2.92 -11.42
N GLU A 244 25.12 -2.34 -11.12
CA GLU A 244 25.62 -2.16 -9.76
C GLU A 244 24.69 -1.26 -8.93
N SER A 245 24.26 -0.12 -9.48
CA SER A 245 23.32 0.78 -8.79
C SER A 245 21.98 0.11 -8.53
N ALA A 246 21.46 -0.65 -9.50
CA ALA A 246 20.20 -1.38 -9.36
C ALA A 246 20.28 -2.45 -8.26
N GLU A 247 21.34 -3.25 -8.24
CA GLU A 247 21.56 -4.29 -7.22
C GLU A 247 21.73 -3.66 -5.83
N ARG A 248 22.52 -2.60 -5.72
CA ARG A 248 22.74 -1.89 -4.45
C ARG A 248 21.43 -1.30 -3.91
N PHE A 249 20.65 -0.62 -4.76
CA PHE A 249 19.37 -0.01 -4.37
C PHE A 249 18.37 -1.06 -3.91
N THR A 250 18.18 -2.14 -4.68
CA THR A 250 17.22 -3.21 -4.35
C THR A 250 17.59 -3.99 -3.09
N GLN A 251 18.87 -4.05 -2.72
CA GLN A 251 19.31 -4.65 -1.46
C GLN A 251 19.14 -3.71 -0.26
N ALA A 252 19.25 -2.39 -0.47
CA ALA A 252 19.26 -1.42 0.61
C ALA A 252 17.86 -0.92 0.99
N VAL A 253 17.01 -0.69 -0.01
CA VAL A 253 15.71 -0.06 0.18
C VAL A 253 14.73 -1.08 0.75
N ASP A 254 14.26 -0.82 1.97
CA ASP A 254 13.39 -1.73 2.71
C ASP A 254 11.92 -1.33 2.56
N SER A 255 11.39 -1.47 1.35
CA SER A 255 9.99 -1.17 1.02
C SER A 255 9.22 -2.42 0.61
N ALA A 256 7.89 -2.37 0.65
CA ALA A 256 7.03 -3.50 0.30
C ALA A 256 7.21 -3.92 -1.17
N ALA A 257 7.46 -2.96 -2.06
CA ALA A 257 7.89 -3.20 -3.43
C ALA A 257 9.04 -2.26 -3.80
N VAL A 258 10.10 -2.81 -4.39
CA VAL A 258 11.26 -2.04 -4.87
C VAL A 258 11.41 -2.28 -6.37
N TYR A 259 11.50 -1.20 -7.14
CA TYR A 259 11.48 -1.25 -8.60
C TYR A 259 12.81 -0.81 -9.19
N VAL A 260 13.15 -1.41 -10.33
CA VAL A 260 14.23 -0.96 -11.21
C VAL A 260 13.61 -0.66 -12.56
N ASN A 261 13.74 0.57 -13.04
CA ASN A 261 13.25 1.02 -14.35
C ASN A 261 11.74 0.76 -14.55
N ALA A 262 10.95 0.91 -13.49
CA ALA A 262 9.50 0.74 -13.54
C ALA A 262 8.76 1.73 -12.63
N SER A 263 7.50 1.99 -12.96
CA SER A 263 6.62 2.87 -12.19
C SER A 263 6.20 2.24 -10.87
N THR A 264 6.13 3.04 -9.80
CA THR A 264 5.58 2.60 -8.49
C THR A 264 4.10 2.22 -8.57
N ARG A 265 3.40 2.66 -9.63
CA ARG A 265 1.97 2.35 -9.87
C ARG A 265 1.68 0.87 -10.06
N PHE A 266 2.71 0.07 -10.38
CA PHE A 266 2.60 -1.38 -10.47
C PHE A 266 2.40 -2.08 -9.13
N THR A 267 2.53 -1.39 -7.98
CA THR A 267 2.20 -1.99 -6.67
C THR A 267 0.70 -2.12 -6.53
N ASP A 268 0.14 -3.17 -7.11
CA ASP A 268 -1.28 -3.47 -7.20
C ASP A 268 -1.43 -4.99 -7.39
N GLY A 269 -2.38 -5.60 -6.68
CA GLY A 269 -2.60 -7.04 -6.73
C GLY A 269 -2.97 -7.57 -8.11
N GLY A 270 -3.66 -6.79 -8.95
CA GLY A 270 -3.96 -7.15 -10.33
C GLY A 270 -2.68 -7.21 -11.18
N GLU A 271 -1.87 -6.16 -11.12
CA GLU A 271 -0.58 -6.07 -11.82
C GLU A 271 0.40 -7.15 -11.36
N PHE A 272 0.36 -7.54 -10.08
CA PHE A 272 1.18 -8.61 -9.51
C PHE A 272 0.62 -10.03 -9.78
N GLY A 273 -0.47 -10.16 -10.55
CA GLY A 273 -1.05 -11.45 -10.91
C GLY A 273 -1.79 -12.15 -9.76
N LEU A 274 -2.15 -11.43 -8.71
CA LEU A 274 -3.00 -11.92 -7.62
C LEU A 274 -4.49 -11.91 -7.98
N GLY A 275 -4.85 -11.17 -9.04
CA GLY A 275 -6.21 -11.00 -9.55
C GLY A 275 -7.02 -9.98 -8.76
N ALA A 276 -6.97 -10.05 -7.43
CA ALA A 276 -7.58 -9.07 -6.54
C ALA A 276 -6.75 -8.93 -5.25
N GLU A 277 -6.88 -7.79 -4.57
CA GLU A 277 -6.23 -7.51 -3.30
C GLU A 277 -7.21 -6.93 -2.26
N ILE A 278 -6.95 -7.21 -0.99
CA ILE A 278 -7.62 -6.53 0.13
C ILE A 278 -6.96 -5.20 0.45
N GLY A 279 -5.70 -5.01 0.05
CA GLY A 279 -4.90 -3.81 0.21
C GLY A 279 -3.41 -4.08 0.18
N ILE A 280 -2.63 -3.04 0.41
CA ILE A 280 -1.18 -3.10 0.34
C ILE A 280 -0.63 -2.91 1.74
N SER A 281 0.01 -3.95 2.27
CA SER A 281 0.61 -3.86 3.59
C SER A 281 2.06 -3.38 3.52
N THR A 282 2.40 -2.41 4.35
CA THR A 282 3.79 -1.91 4.49
C THR A 282 4.51 -2.53 5.68
N GLN A 283 3.80 -3.24 6.55
CA GLN A 283 4.37 -3.88 7.73
C GLN A 283 5.26 -5.07 7.36
N LYS A 284 6.19 -5.43 8.26
CA LYS A 284 7.11 -6.56 8.01
C LYS A 284 6.54 -7.93 8.35
N LEU A 285 5.58 -7.99 9.27
CA LEU A 285 5.06 -9.25 9.80
C LEU A 285 3.87 -9.75 8.99
N HIS A 286 3.81 -11.07 8.81
CA HIS A 286 2.74 -11.83 8.14
C HIS A 286 2.61 -11.60 6.63
N ALA A 287 2.22 -10.41 6.20
CA ALA A 287 2.01 -10.06 4.80
C ALA A 287 2.61 -8.67 4.52
N ARG A 288 3.28 -8.52 3.37
CA ARG A 288 3.89 -7.27 2.92
C ARG A 288 3.73 -7.14 1.41
N GLY A 289 3.32 -5.96 0.95
CA GLY A 289 2.90 -5.69 -0.42
C GLY A 289 1.40 -5.98 -0.63
N PRO A 290 0.97 -6.10 -1.90
CA PRO A 290 -0.40 -6.46 -2.25
C PRO A 290 -0.87 -7.76 -1.57
N MET A 291 -1.98 -7.68 -0.87
CA MET A 291 -2.52 -8.79 -0.07
C MET A 291 -3.65 -9.51 -0.82
N GLY A 292 -3.33 -10.65 -1.41
CA GLY A 292 -4.30 -11.51 -2.08
C GLY A 292 -4.87 -12.59 -1.16
N LEU A 293 -5.36 -13.69 -1.76
CA LEU A 293 -5.96 -14.81 -1.02
C LEU A 293 -5.00 -15.48 -0.04
N LYS A 294 -3.71 -15.61 -0.40
CA LYS A 294 -2.72 -16.31 0.43
C LYS A 294 -2.42 -15.53 1.70
N GLU A 295 -2.49 -14.20 1.64
CA GLU A 295 -2.21 -13.30 2.75
C GLU A 295 -3.37 -13.28 3.76
N LEU A 296 -4.55 -13.78 3.38
CA LEU A 296 -5.67 -14.05 4.28
C LEU A 296 -5.65 -15.50 4.83
N THR A 297 -4.48 -16.15 4.86
CA THR A 297 -4.30 -17.49 5.42
C THR A 297 -3.09 -17.55 6.32
N THR A 298 -3.09 -18.48 7.28
CA THR A 298 -1.92 -18.86 8.07
C THR A 298 -1.53 -20.31 7.78
N ILE A 299 -0.55 -20.83 8.52
CA ILE A 299 -0.02 -22.18 8.38
C ILE A 299 -0.25 -22.98 9.66
N LYS A 300 -0.46 -24.29 9.53
CA LYS A 300 -0.39 -25.24 10.65
C LYS A 300 0.37 -26.50 10.24
N TYR A 301 0.88 -27.22 11.24
CA TYR A 301 1.55 -28.51 11.03
C TYR A 301 0.63 -29.66 11.39
N ILE A 302 0.62 -30.69 10.55
CA ILE A 302 -0.02 -31.98 10.81
C ILE A 302 1.09 -33.01 10.97
N ILE A 303 1.12 -33.67 12.13
CA ILE A 303 2.14 -34.66 12.46
C ILE A 303 1.48 -36.03 12.55
N HIS A 304 1.85 -36.93 11.64
CA HIS A 304 1.46 -38.33 11.70
C HIS A 304 2.57 -39.15 12.35
N GLY A 305 2.20 -39.91 13.37
CA GLY A 305 3.08 -40.85 14.04
C GLY A 305 2.50 -42.26 14.08
N GLU A 306 3.37 -43.18 14.50
CA GLU A 306 3.10 -44.61 14.70
C GLU A 306 3.52 -45.02 16.12
N GLY A 307 3.45 -44.09 17.07
CA GLY A 307 3.87 -44.30 18.46
C GLY A 307 5.27 -43.79 18.82
N GLN A 308 5.83 -42.85 18.06
CA GLN A 308 7.10 -42.22 18.43
C GLN A 308 6.98 -41.47 19.76
N ILE A 309 7.96 -41.66 20.65
CA ILE A 309 8.11 -40.99 21.94
C ILE A 309 9.34 -40.07 21.93
N ARG A 310 9.38 -39.08 22.83
CA ARG A 310 10.48 -38.12 22.99
C ARG A 310 11.29 -38.43 24.24
#